data_AF-A0A957I2E3-F1
#
_entry.id   AF-A0A957I2E3-F1
#
_cell.length_a   1.000
_cell.length_b   1.000
_cell.length_c   1.000
_cell.angle_alpha   90.00
_cell.angle_beta   90.00
_cell.angle_gamma   90.00
#
_symmetry.space_group_name_H-M   'P 1'
#
loop_
_entity.id
_entity.type
_entity.pdbx_description
1 polymer ?
#
loop_
_entity_poly.entity_id
_entity_poly.type
_entity_poly.pdbx_seq_one_letter_code
_entity_poly.pdbx_strand_id
1 'polypeptide(L)' 'ADYIRQSILEPNAFLAPVCPNSGCLPNIMPQDYGQRLTEDQLRTVVAFLLTQRAAADAVSTSLPPTLPPAVG' A
#
# COMPACT_ATOMS: atom_id res chain seq x y z
N ALA A 1 -6.69 8.51 4.85
CA ALA A 1 -7.09 7.30 5.59
C ALA A 1 -8.01 6.43 4.75
N ASP A 2 -8.98 7.04 4.07
CA ASP A 2 -10.07 6.33 3.37
C ASP A 2 -9.59 5.38 2.27
N TYR A 3 -8.57 5.76 1.49
CA TYR A 3 -8.00 4.88 0.47
C TYR A 3 -7.45 3.57 1.06
N ILE A 4 -6.72 3.63 2.18
CA ILE A 4 -6.18 2.42 2.84
C ILE A 4 -7.33 1.54 3.34
N ARG A 5 -8.36 2.15 3.95
CA ARG A 5 -9.53 1.40 4.43
C ARG A 5 -10.27 0.73 3.26
N GLN A 6 -10.47 1.46 2.16
CA GLN A 6 -11.12 0.93 0.97
C GLN A 6 -10.31 -0.21 0.34
N SER A 7 -8.99 -0.09 0.22
CA SER A 7 -8.15 -1.19 -0.29
C SER A 7 -8.20 -2.45 0.57
N ILE A 8 -8.55 -2.35 1.85
CA ILE A 8 -8.73 -3.52 2.73
C ILE A 8 -10.12 -4.15 2.57
N LEU A 9 -11.16 -3.32 2.44
CA LEU A 9 -12.55 -3.80 2.32
C LEU A 9 -12.91 -4.23 0.90
N GLU A 10 -12.30 -3.61 -0.09
CA GLU A 10 -12.59 -3.79 -1.52
C GLU A 10 -11.27 -3.92 -2.31
N PRO A 11 -10.50 -5.01 -2.14
CA PRO A 11 -9.11 -5.03 -2.63
C PRO A 11 -8.96 -4.99 -4.15
N ASN A 12 -10.02 -5.32 -4.89
CA ASN A 12 -10.05 -5.24 -6.35
C ASN A 12 -10.67 -3.93 -6.89
N ALA A 13 -11.16 -3.01 -6.03
CA ALA A 13 -11.79 -1.77 -6.49
C ALA A 13 -10.80 -0.85 -7.23
N PHE A 14 -9.55 -0.83 -6.77
CA PHE A 14 -8.47 -0.08 -7.39
C PHE A 14 -7.16 -0.88 -7.34
N LEU A 15 -6.68 -1.29 -8.51
CA LEU A 15 -5.37 -1.91 -8.66
C LEU A 15 -4.38 -0.88 -9.19
N ALA A 16 -3.17 -0.88 -8.63
CA ALA A 16 -2.14 0.03 -9.13
C ALA A 16 -1.80 -0.30 -10.60
N PRO A 17 -1.61 0.73 -11.44
CA PRO A 17 -1.41 0.53 -12.88
C PRO A 17 -0.05 -0.10 -13.20
N VAL A 18 0.93 0.07 -12.31
CA VAL A 18 2.31 -0.41 -12.49
C VAL A 18 2.72 -1.22 -11.27
N CYS A 19 2.92 -2.51 -11.49
CA CYS A 19 3.68 -3.42 -10.63
C CYS A 19 5.02 -3.74 -11.34
N PRO A 20 6.03 -4.29 -10.62
CA PRO A 20 7.41 -4.40 -11.15
C PRO A 20 7.58 -5.07 -12.52
N ASN A 21 6.69 -6.00 -12.89
CA ASN A 21 6.79 -6.78 -14.13
C ASN A 21 5.63 -6.55 -15.11
N SER A 22 4.53 -5.90 -14.69
CA SER A 22 3.29 -5.71 -15.47
C SER A 22 2.25 -4.92 -14.64
N GLY A 23 0.99 -4.82 -15.09
CA GLY A 23 -0.11 -4.34 -14.25
C GLY A 23 -0.33 -5.25 -13.02
N CYS A 24 -0.77 -4.67 -11.91
CA CYS A 24 -1.00 -5.44 -10.69
C CYS A 24 -2.15 -6.44 -10.87
N LEU A 25 -1.97 -7.64 -10.33
CA LEU A 25 -2.93 -8.75 -10.49
C LEU A 25 -4.10 -8.61 -9.51
N PRO A 26 -5.34 -8.91 -9.94
CA PRO A 26 -6.48 -9.00 -9.03
C PRO A 26 -6.37 -10.22 -8.11
N ASN A 27 -7.11 -10.21 -7.01
CA ASN A 27 -7.27 -11.35 -6.10
C ASN A 27 -5.99 -11.81 -5.38
N ILE A 28 -4.92 -11.00 -5.38
CA ILE A 28 -3.73 -11.26 -4.57
C ILE A 28 -4.01 -10.99 -3.09
N MET A 29 -4.79 -9.95 -2.81
CA MET A 29 -5.26 -9.65 -1.46
C MET A 29 -6.55 -10.42 -1.16
N PRO A 30 -6.66 -11.09 0.01
CA PRO A 30 -7.90 -11.73 0.46
C PRO A 30 -9.10 -10.80 0.41
N GLN A 31 -10.18 -11.26 -0.23
CA GLN A 31 -11.40 -10.47 -0.46
C GLN A 31 -12.32 -10.42 0.77
N ASP A 32 -12.04 -11.24 1.78
CA ASP A 32 -12.88 -11.44 2.95
C ASP A 32 -12.35 -10.71 4.20
N TYR A 33 -11.36 -9.81 4.08
CA TYR A 33 -10.83 -9.10 5.24
C TYR A 33 -11.89 -8.31 6.02
N GLY A 34 -12.88 -7.73 5.33
CA GLY A 34 -14.02 -7.07 5.98
C GLY A 34 -14.89 -8.02 6.83
N GLN A 35 -14.79 -9.34 6.61
CA GLN A 35 -15.46 -10.36 7.42
C GLN A 35 -14.55 -10.94 8.51
N ARG A 36 -13.22 -10.87 8.31
CA ARG A 36 -12.22 -11.41 9.25
C ARG A 36 -11.79 -10.44 10.33
N LEU A 37 -11.95 -9.14 10.11
CA LEU A 37 -11.55 -8.08 11.03
C LEU A 37 -12.78 -7.39 11.60
N THR A 38 -12.77 -7.13 12.91
CA THR A 38 -13.73 -6.20 13.51
C THR A 38 -13.42 -4.76 13.09
N GLU A 39 -14.39 -3.85 13.21
CA GLU A 39 -14.17 -2.43 12.90
C GLU A 39 -13.02 -1.81 13.72
N ASP A 40 -12.83 -2.23 14.97
CA ASP A 40 -11.74 -1.74 15.81
C ASP A 40 -10.37 -2.28 15.37
N GLN A 41 -10.31 -3.55 14.95
CA GLN A 41 -9.10 -4.12 14.38
C GLN A 41 -8.74 -3.45 13.05
N LEU A 42 -9.74 -3.23 12.18
CA LEU A 42 -9.56 -2.53 10.92
C LEU A 42 -9.03 -1.10 11.16
N ARG A 43 -9.64 -0.37 12.09
CA ARG A 43 -9.21 0.98 12.49
C ARG A 43 -7.76 0.98 12.99
N THR A 44 -7.39 -0.01 13.77
CA THR A 44 -6.03 -0.17 14.32
C THR A 44 -5.02 -0.42 13.20
N VAL A 45 -5.32 -1.32 12.25
CA VAL A 45 -4.47 -1.58 11.08
C VAL A 45 -4.31 -0.34 10.23
N VAL A 46 -5.41 0.36 9.93
CA VAL A 46 -5.37 1.61 9.14
C VAL A 46 -4.51 2.66 9.83
N ALA A 47 -4.68 2.85 11.14
CA ALA A 47 -3.88 3.78 11.92
C ALA A 47 -2.38 3.43 11.85
N PHE A 48 -2.03 2.16 12.03
CA PHE A 48 -0.65 1.68 11.94
C PHE A 48 -0.03 1.88 10.53
N LEU A 49 -0.76 1.58 9.46
CA LEU A 49 -0.26 1.79 8.09
C LEU A 49 -0.05 3.27 7.77
N LEU A 50 -0.87 4.16 8.32
CA LEU A 50 -0.69 5.60 8.19
C LEU A 50 0.58 6.08 8.90
N THR A 51 0.92 5.55 10.08
CA THR A 51 2.17 5.92 10.77
C THR A 51 3.40 5.43 9.99
N GLN A 52 3.34 4.23 9.40
CA GLN A 52 4.42 3.72 8.56
C GLN A 52 4.63 4.55 7.30
N ARG A 53 3.57 5.04 6.66
CA ARG A 53 3.70 5.92 5.49
C ARG A 53 4.41 7.23 5.87
N ALA A 54 4.00 7.85 6.97
CA ALA A 54 4.66 9.07 7.45
C ALA A 54 6.15 8.84 7.74
N ALA A 55 6.52 7.68 8.29
CA ALA A 55 7.92 7.29 8.48
C ALA A 55 8.65 7.06 7.14
N ALA A 56 8.02 6.40 6.17
CA ALA A 56 8.60 6.15 4.85
C ALA A 56 8.83 7.44 4.04
N ASP A 57 7.93 8.41 4.16
CA ASP A 57 8.07 9.73 3.55
C ASP A 57 9.24 10.51 4.18
N ALA A 58 9.42 10.40 5.50
CA ALA A 58 10.56 11.00 6.20
C ALA A 58 11.91 10.39 5.78
N VAL A 59 11.95 9.07 5.53
CA VAL A 59 13.16 8.36 5.06
C VAL A 59 13.44 8.62 3.58
N SER A 60 12.42 8.69 2.72
CA SER A 60 12.60 8.97 1.29
C SER A 60 13.16 10.37 1.03
N THR A 61 12.93 11.31 1.94
CA THR A 61 13.43 12.68 1.83
C THR A 61 14.92 12.80 2.23
N SER A 62 15.48 11.81 2.93
CA SER A 62 16.88 11.84 3.38
C SER A 62 17.83 11.00 2.51
N LEU A 63 17.31 10.18 1.60
CA LEU A 63 18.12 9.41 0.65
C LEU A 63 18.44 10.27 -0.59
N PRO A 64 19.71 10.51 -0.92
CA PRO A 64 20.06 11.16 -2.17
C PRO A 64 19.59 10.29 -3.35
N PRO A 65 19.14 10.87 -4.47
CA PRO A 65 18.79 10.10 -5.66
C PRO A 65 20.05 9.43 -6.19
N THR A 66 20.22 8.13 -5.97
CA THR A 66 21.29 7.38 -6.62
C THR A 66 20.95 7.30 -8.10
N LEU A 67 21.70 8.04 -8.93
CA LEU A 67 21.67 7.94 -10.38
C LEU A 67 21.92 6.47 -10.78
N PRO A 68 21.13 5.85 -11.68
CA PRO A 68 21.52 4.58 -12.26
C PRO A 68 22.81 4.78 -13.09
N PRO A 69 23.71 3.77 -13.17
CA PRO A 69 24.91 3.89 -13.99
C PRO A 69 24.51 4.04 -15.47
N ALA A 70 25.02 5.07 -16.11
CA ALA A 70 24.96 5.24 -17.55
C ALA A 70 25.75 4.08 -18.20
N VAL A 71 25.04 3.12 -18.80
CA VAL A 71 25.64 2.15 -19.71
C VAL A 71 25.87 2.85 -21.05
N GLY A 72 27.15 2.99 -21.41
CA GLY A 72 27.63 3.53 -22.70
C GLY A 72 27.78 2.48 -23.78
#